data_AF-A0A562M9H4-F1
#
_entry.id   AF-A0A562M9H4-F1
#
_cell.length_a   1.000
_cell.length_b   1.000
_cell.length_c   1.000
_cell.angle_alpha   90.00
_cell.angle_beta   90.00
_cell.angle_gamma   90.00
#
_symmetry.space_group_name_H-M   'P 1'
#
loop_
_entity.id
_entity.type
_entity.pdbx_description
1 polymer ?
#
loop_
_entity_poly.entity_id
_entity_poly.type
_entity_poly.pdbx_seq_one_letter_code
_entity_poly.pdbx_strand_id
1 'polypeptide(L)'
;MIAGKTKFLCLNTNALESDYSNPVPDFSFIEQERQKDITRFEQTVVVMHARPTSDQFNNNVASVFQYSIKQFPNLLYCTNGHDHIYQKEDIFKDGIIYYGTPNIGKRQFLIFTITKDHYTHELVSY
;
A
#
# COMPACT_ATOMS: atom_id res chain seq x y z
N MET A 1 -11.97 -1.16 -1.49
CA MET A 1 -12.83 -2.13 -0.74
C MET A 1 -12.89 -1.70 0.73
N ILE A 2 -13.98 -1.98 1.47
CA ILE A 2 -14.04 -1.76 2.93
C ILE A 2 -14.43 -3.06 3.61
N ALA A 3 -13.69 -3.46 4.66
CA ALA A 3 -14.03 -4.58 5.54
C ALA A 3 -14.01 -4.10 7.00
N GLY A 4 -15.12 -4.28 7.71
CA GLY A 4 -15.32 -3.63 9.01
C GLY A 4 -15.20 -2.10 8.88
N LYS A 5 -14.26 -1.50 9.61
CA LYS A 5 -13.93 -0.06 9.56
C LYS A 5 -12.63 0.24 8.81
N THR A 6 -12.08 -0.73 8.10
CA THR A 6 -10.80 -0.60 7.38
C THR A 6 -11.03 -0.51 5.89
N LYS A 7 -10.53 0.55 5.26
CA LYS A 7 -10.48 0.68 3.81
C LYS A 7 -9.20 0.04 3.27
N PHE A 8 -9.35 -0.82 2.29
CA PHE A 8 -8.25 -1.36 1.49
C PHE A 8 -8.22 -0.60 0.17
N LEU A 9 -7.22 0.28 0.04
CA LEU A 9 -6.95 1.07 -1.15
C LEU A 9 -5.98 0.29 -2.05
N CYS A 10 -6.52 -0.38 -3.06
CA CYS A 10 -5.72 -1.15 -4.03
C CYS A 10 -5.33 -0.23 -5.19
N LEU A 11 -4.03 -0.07 -5.42
CA LEU A 11 -3.49 0.85 -6.42
C LEU A 11 -2.69 0.10 -7.48
N ASN A 12 -2.85 0.50 -8.74
CA ASN A 12 -1.87 0.16 -9.77
C ASN A 12 -0.64 1.05 -9.58
N THR A 13 0.53 0.43 -9.47
CA THR A 13 1.82 1.11 -9.32
C THR A 13 2.87 0.62 -10.32
N ASN A 14 2.49 -0.18 -11.32
CA ASN A 14 3.37 -0.69 -12.36
C ASN A 14 3.56 0.37 -13.45
N ALA A 15 4.44 1.34 -13.19
CA ALA A 15 4.62 2.48 -14.08
C ALA A 15 5.32 2.11 -15.40
N LEU A 16 6.25 1.14 -15.38
CA LEU A 16 7.00 0.74 -16.58
C LEU A 16 6.17 -0.10 -17.57
N GLU A 17 5.18 -0.84 -17.07
CA GLU A 17 4.27 -1.66 -17.89
C GLU A 17 3.05 -0.87 -18.39
N SER A 18 2.92 0.39 -17.99
CA SER A 18 1.81 1.26 -18.40
C SER A 18 1.96 1.69 -19.86
N ASP A 19 0.84 1.74 -20.58
CA ASP A 19 0.74 2.32 -21.92
C ASP A 19 0.76 3.86 -21.92
N TYR A 20 0.97 4.49 -20.76
CA TYR A 20 0.99 5.93 -20.48
C TYR A 20 -0.33 6.67 -20.77
N SER A 21 -1.41 5.94 -21.08
CA SER A 21 -2.73 6.54 -21.29
C SER A 21 -3.30 7.16 -20.01
N ASN A 22 -2.90 6.62 -18.85
CA ASN A 22 -3.27 7.09 -17.52
C ASN A 22 -2.03 7.22 -16.62
N PRO A 23 -1.98 8.21 -15.71
CA PRO A 23 -0.91 8.31 -14.72
C PRO A 23 -0.89 7.06 -13.83
N VAL A 24 0.32 6.54 -13.57
CA VAL A 24 0.53 5.41 -12.64
C VAL A 24 1.53 5.86 -11.55
N PRO A 25 1.10 5.92 -10.28
CA PRO A 25 -0.27 5.74 -9.77
C PRO A 25 -1.23 6.89 -10.18
N ASP A 26 -2.52 6.60 -10.22
CA ASP A 26 -3.58 7.59 -10.54
C ASP A 26 -3.98 8.40 -9.29
N PHE A 27 -3.52 9.66 -9.24
CA PHE A 27 -3.82 10.58 -8.14
C PHE A 27 -5.28 11.05 -8.09
N SER A 28 -5.97 11.10 -9.23
CA SER A 28 -7.40 11.44 -9.27
C SER A 28 -8.21 10.32 -8.62
N PHE A 29 -7.86 9.07 -8.92
CA PHE A 29 -8.47 7.90 -8.28
C PHE A 29 -8.21 7.89 -6.76
N ILE A 30 -6.96 8.14 -6.32
CA ILE A 30 -6.62 8.21 -4.90
C ILE A 30 -7.49 9.25 -4.18
N GLU A 31 -7.64 10.46 -4.74
CA GLU A 31 -8.45 11.52 -4.13
C GLU A 31 -9.94 11.16 -4.11
N GLN A 32 -10.48 10.60 -5.20
CA GLN A 32 -11.87 10.16 -5.25
C GLN A 32 -12.16 9.07 -4.22
N GLU A 33 -11.28 8.09 -4.09
CA GLU A 33 -11.43 7.02 -3.10
C GLU A 33 -11.31 7.57 -1.67
N ARG A 34 -10.58 8.66 -1.42
CA ARG A 34 -10.53 9.28 -0.09
C ARG A 34 -11.90 9.82 0.36
N GLN A 35 -12.64 10.43 -0.55
CA GLN A 35 -13.97 10.99 -0.28
C GLN A 35 -15.07 9.94 -0.29
N LYS A 36 -14.92 8.94 -1.14
CA LYS A 36 -15.90 7.88 -1.33
C LYS A 36 -16.05 7.05 -0.06
N ASP A 37 -17.28 6.99 0.44
CA ASP A 37 -17.63 6.23 1.63
C ASP A 37 -16.88 6.69 2.90
N ILE A 38 -16.46 7.96 2.99
CA ILE A 38 -15.60 8.49 4.08
C ILE A 38 -16.17 8.26 5.49
N THR A 39 -17.48 8.14 5.64
CA THR A 39 -18.14 7.85 6.93
C THR A 39 -18.14 6.36 7.30
N ARG A 40 -17.73 5.48 6.39
CA ARG A 40 -17.80 4.01 6.56
C ARG A 40 -16.49 3.37 7.00
N PHE A 41 -15.38 4.10 6.98
CA PHE A 41 -14.08 3.62 7.42
C PHE A 41 -13.40 4.64 8.33
N GLU A 42 -12.59 4.16 9.25
CA GLU A 42 -11.87 4.97 10.24
C GLU A 42 -10.35 4.81 10.09
N GLN A 43 -9.92 3.78 9.35
CA GLN A 43 -8.52 3.45 9.12
C GLN A 43 -8.30 2.86 7.72
N THR A 44 -7.07 2.91 7.23
CA THR A 44 -6.75 2.56 5.83
C THR A 44 -5.51 1.68 5.74
N VAL A 45 -5.53 0.72 4.82
CA VAL A 45 -4.38 -0.05 4.35
C VAL A 45 -4.23 0.18 2.85
N VAL A 46 -3.01 0.49 2.41
CA VAL A 46 -2.72 0.62 0.98
C VAL A 46 -2.08 -0.66 0.48
N VAL A 47 -2.61 -1.18 -0.63
CA VAL A 47 -2.15 -2.40 -1.29
C VAL A 47 -1.67 -2.03 -2.68
N MET A 48 -0.45 -2.43 -3.04
CA MET A 48 0.14 -2.13 -4.33
C MET A 48 1.03 -3.27 -4.81
N HIS A 49 1.50 -3.23 -6.06
CA HIS A 49 2.45 -4.22 -6.55
C HIS A 49 3.89 -3.75 -6.31
N ALA A 50 4.30 -2.66 -6.96
CA ALA A 50 5.58 -2.00 -6.75
C ALA A 50 5.46 -0.86 -5.73
N ARG A 51 6.41 -0.79 -4.78
CA ARG A 51 6.48 0.28 -3.76
C ARG A 51 7.34 1.46 -4.24
N PRO A 52 7.23 2.66 -3.64
CA PRO A 52 8.24 3.70 -3.80
C PRO A 52 9.65 3.13 -3.59
N THR A 53 10.64 3.67 -4.32
CA THR A 53 12.03 3.21 -4.48
C THR A 53 12.24 1.94 -5.31
N SER A 54 11.18 1.21 -5.69
CA SER A 54 11.26 0.13 -6.69
C SER A 54 11.51 0.69 -8.09
N ASP A 55 12.19 -0.07 -8.94
CA ASP A 55 12.39 0.21 -10.37
C ASP A 55 11.08 0.30 -11.17
N GLN A 56 10.04 -0.44 -10.77
CA GLN A 56 8.74 -0.43 -11.44
C GLN A 56 7.84 0.73 -11.01
N PHE A 57 8.19 1.42 -9.93
CA PHE A 57 7.44 2.57 -9.42
C PHE A 57 7.92 3.87 -10.08
N ASN A 58 7.00 4.79 -10.37
CA ASN A 58 7.37 6.13 -10.82
C ASN A 58 7.94 6.96 -9.66
N ASN A 59 9.25 6.85 -9.44
CA ASN A 59 9.90 7.48 -8.28
C ASN A 59 9.91 9.02 -8.32
N ASN A 60 9.65 9.65 -9.46
CA ASN A 60 9.50 11.11 -9.55
C ASN A 60 8.29 11.62 -8.75
N VAL A 61 7.30 10.75 -8.49
CA VAL A 61 6.09 11.10 -7.74
C VAL A 61 6.04 10.48 -6.35
N ALA A 62 7.12 9.85 -5.87
CA ALA A 62 7.13 9.13 -4.60
C ALA A 62 6.70 9.98 -3.39
N SER A 63 7.21 11.20 -3.26
CA SER A 63 6.84 12.11 -2.16
C SER A 63 5.38 12.56 -2.26
N VAL A 64 4.87 12.78 -3.47
CA VAL A 64 3.47 13.17 -3.70
C VAL A 64 2.54 12.00 -3.38
N PHE A 65 2.91 10.79 -3.82
CA PHE A 65 2.23 9.55 -3.47
C PHE A 65 2.11 9.38 -1.96
N GLN A 66 3.22 9.48 -1.24
CA GLN A 66 3.22 9.36 0.22
C GLN A 66 2.32 10.40 0.88
N TYR A 67 2.42 11.66 0.45
CA TYR A 67 1.57 12.72 0.93
C TYR A 67 0.08 12.40 0.72
N SER A 68 -0.30 11.96 -0.48
CA SER A 68 -1.69 11.66 -0.85
C SER A 68 -2.28 10.52 -0.03
N ILE A 69 -1.57 9.40 0.14
CA ILE A 69 -2.10 8.27 0.90
C ILE A 69 -2.22 8.56 2.39
N LYS A 70 -1.37 9.44 2.95
CA LYS A 70 -1.45 9.88 4.35
C LYS A 70 -2.64 10.79 4.65
N GLN A 71 -3.33 11.31 3.63
CA GLN A 71 -4.57 12.07 3.83
C GLN A 71 -5.77 11.18 4.16
N PHE A 72 -5.62 9.85 4.03
CA PHE A 72 -6.66 8.92 4.43
C PHE A 72 -6.75 8.82 5.97
N PRO A 73 -7.96 8.64 6.52
CA PRO A 73 -8.16 8.28 7.92
C PRO A 73 -7.23 7.13 8.34
N ASN A 74 -6.45 7.40 9.39
CA ASN A 74 -5.54 6.48 10.07
C ASN A 74 -4.89 5.44 9.14
N LEU A 75 -3.97 5.90 8.29
CA LEU A 75 -3.17 5.00 7.45
C LEU A 75 -2.30 4.11 8.34
N LEU A 76 -2.62 2.81 8.37
CA LEU A 76 -1.95 1.84 9.24
C LEU A 76 -0.60 1.39 8.68
N TYR A 77 -0.60 0.92 7.43
CA TYR A 77 0.59 0.43 6.73
C TYR A 77 0.33 0.32 5.22
N CYS A 78 1.41 0.10 4.49
CA CYS A 78 1.41 -0.26 3.08
C CYS A 78 1.89 -1.70 2.91
N THR A 79 1.35 -2.44 1.95
CA THR A 79 1.85 -3.76 1.56
C THR A 79 2.09 -3.83 0.05
N ASN A 80 3.19 -4.47 -0.33
CA ASN A 80 3.65 -4.61 -1.70
C ASN A 80 4.17 -6.01 -2.00
N GLY A 81 4.28 -6.31 -3.29
CA GLY A 81 4.97 -7.48 -3.81
C GLY A 81 6.24 -7.06 -4.52
N HIS A 82 6.36 -7.46 -5.79
CA HIS A 82 7.42 -7.13 -6.74
C HIS A 82 8.80 -7.74 -6.43
N ASP A 83 9.40 -7.40 -5.30
CA ASP A 83 10.79 -7.79 -5.00
C ASP A 83 10.94 -9.27 -4.59
N HIS A 84 9.82 -9.98 -4.41
CA HIS A 84 9.75 -11.39 -4.01
C HIS A 84 10.50 -11.72 -2.70
N ILE A 85 10.72 -10.73 -1.84
CA ILE A 85 11.41 -10.87 -0.55
C ILE A 85 10.56 -10.28 0.58
N TYR A 86 10.82 -10.72 1.81
CA TYR A 86 10.24 -10.08 2.97
C TYR A 86 10.96 -8.74 3.21
N GLN A 87 10.20 -7.66 3.28
CA GLN A 87 10.70 -6.33 3.64
C GLN A 87 9.80 -5.74 4.73
N LYS A 88 10.40 -4.92 5.59
CA LYS A 88 9.72 -4.13 6.62
C LYS A 88 10.46 -2.81 6.75
N GLU A 89 10.02 -1.80 6.02
CA GLU A 89 10.78 -0.55 5.88
C GLU A 89 9.90 0.68 6.07
N ASP A 90 10.41 1.65 6.83
CA ASP A 90 9.89 3.02 6.85
C ASP A 90 10.64 3.84 5.79
N ILE A 91 10.14 3.81 4.56
CA ILE A 91 10.80 4.41 3.38
C ILE A 91 10.96 5.92 3.54
N PHE A 92 9.94 6.58 4.12
CA PHE A 92 9.86 8.04 4.21
C PHE A 92 10.24 8.58 5.60
N LYS A 93 10.59 7.71 6.55
CA LYS A 93 10.96 8.03 7.94
C LYS A 93 9.85 8.79 8.66
N ASP A 94 8.60 8.40 8.40
CA ASP A 94 7.41 9.06 8.91
C ASP A 94 6.47 8.13 9.69
N GLY A 95 6.96 6.93 10.02
CA GLY A 95 6.26 5.91 10.78
C GLY A 95 5.39 4.96 9.95
N ILE A 96 5.18 5.23 8.65
CA ILE A 96 4.39 4.36 7.78
C ILE A 96 5.27 3.24 7.22
N ILE A 97 4.98 2.02 7.66
CA ILE A 97 5.74 0.84 7.24
C ILE A 97 5.22 0.29 5.92
N TYR A 98 6.15 -0.02 5.03
CA TYR A 98 5.95 -0.79 3.80
C TYR A 98 6.40 -2.23 4.03
N TYR A 99 5.47 -3.16 3.85
CA TYR A 99 5.72 -4.60 3.96
C TYR A 99 5.80 -5.24 2.57
N GLY A 100 6.99 -5.76 2.23
CA GLY A 100 7.18 -6.58 1.03
C GLY A 100 6.82 -8.02 1.33
N THR A 101 5.94 -8.62 0.51
CA THR A 101 5.57 -10.03 0.62
C THR A 101 6.47 -10.88 -0.28
N PRO A 102 7.05 -11.99 0.23
CA PRO A 102 7.76 -12.95 -0.60
C PRO A 102 6.87 -13.57 -1.68
N ASN A 103 7.47 -14.16 -2.70
CA ASN A 103 6.70 -14.92 -3.69
C ASN A 103 6.23 -16.27 -3.11
N ILE A 104 5.14 -16.80 -3.67
CA ILE A 104 4.54 -18.07 -3.23
C ILE A 104 5.50 -19.27 -3.35
N GLY A 105 6.47 -19.21 -4.27
CA GLY A 105 7.51 -20.23 -4.44
C GLY A 105 8.41 -20.40 -3.22
N LYS A 106 8.56 -19.35 -2.38
CA LYS A 106 9.26 -19.44 -1.10
C LYS A 106 8.41 -20.05 0.01
N ARG A 107 7.12 -20.34 -0.25
CA ARG A 107 6.15 -20.86 0.74
C ARG A 107 6.06 -19.96 1.98
N GLN A 108 6.19 -18.65 1.74
CA GLN A 108 6.11 -17.61 2.76
C GLN A 108 4.96 -16.66 2.46
N PHE A 109 4.24 -16.23 3.50
CA PHE A 109 3.22 -15.19 3.38
C PHE A 109 3.12 -14.37 4.66
N LEU A 110 2.49 -13.21 4.54
CA LEU A 110 2.23 -12.31 5.66
C LEU A 110 0.80 -12.47 6.17
N ILE A 111 0.64 -12.66 7.47
CA ILE A 111 -0.65 -12.53 8.17
C ILE A 111 -0.66 -11.17 8.86
N PHE A 112 -1.75 -10.42 8.67
CA PHE A 112 -2.01 -9.18 9.38
C PHE A 112 -3.25 -9.33 10.26
N THR A 113 -3.13 -8.94 11.53
CA THR A 113 -4.29 -8.80 12.44
C THR A 113 -4.51 -7.32 12.67
N ILE A 114 -5.69 -6.81 12.29
CA ILE A 114 -6.02 -5.38 12.38
C ILE A 114 -7.09 -5.20 13.45
N THR A 115 -6.83 -4.31 14.39
CA THR A 115 -7.81 -3.83 15.38
C THR A 115 -8.11 -2.36 15.14
N LYS A 116 -8.89 -1.73 16.01
CA LYS A 116 -9.04 -0.27 15.97
C LYS A 116 -7.69 0.37 16.30
N ASP A 117 -7.19 1.22 15.41
CA ASP A 117 -5.99 2.05 15.55
C ASP A 117 -4.66 1.29 15.76
N HIS A 118 -4.65 -0.03 15.52
CA HIS A 118 -3.46 -0.86 15.71
C HIS A 118 -3.49 -2.07 14.77
N TYR A 119 -2.31 -2.62 14.49
CA TYR A 119 -2.15 -3.87 13.76
C TYR A 119 -0.91 -4.63 14.23
N THR A 120 -0.94 -5.95 14.04
CA THR A 120 0.24 -6.82 14.13
C THR A 120 0.44 -7.56 12.81
N HIS A 121 1.66 -8.02 12.56
CA HIS A 121 1.99 -8.81 11.39
C HIS A 121 2.92 -9.98 11.73
N GLU A 122 2.81 -11.06 10.96
CA GLU A 122 3.65 -12.25 11.07
C GLU A 122 4.09 -12.71 9.68
N LEU A 123 5.35 -13.11 9.55
CA LEU A 123 5.85 -13.86 8.39
C LEU A 123 5.77 -15.35 8.68
N VAL A 124 4.88 -16.05 8.00
CA VAL A 124 4.71 -17.50 8.13
C VAL A 124 5.51 -18.19 7.02
N SER A 125 6.23 -19.27 7.35
CA SER A 125 7.02 -20.08 6.41
C SER A 125 6.63 -21.56 6.52
N TYR A 126 6.52 -22.27 5.39
CA TYR A 126 6.10 -23.69 5.28
C TYR A 126 7.05 -24.57 4.50
#